data_AF-A0A0H3CE10-F1
#
_entry.id   AF-A0A0H3CE10-F1
#
_cell.length_a   1.000
_cell.length_b   1.000
_cell.length_c   1.000
_cell.angle_alpha   90.00
_cell.angle_beta   90.00
_cell.angle_gamma   90.00
#
_symmetry.space_group_name_H-M   'P 1'
#
loop_
_entity.id
_entity.type
_entity.pdbx_description
1 polymer ?
#
loop_
_entity_poly.entity_id
_entity_poly.type
_entity_poly.pdbx_seq_one_letter_code
_entity_poly.pdbx_strand_id
1 'polypeptide(L)'
;MTFLHIVYFVAVFADRFVCFIAPKTLIAEWFFWFTGDAKSLLLVVRELELARSYQKDEASVLLTEFSVYHAAFFFGEREYYGLKVRWPRWFINRLHFTGMQLDATQWQEGCQNGFSDAAALESRATAHC
;
A
#
# COMPACT_ATOMS: atom_id res chain seq x y z
N MET A 1 -10.41 -7.40 -7.07
CA MET A 1 -9.33 -7.23 -8.05
C MET A 1 -9.64 -6.29 -9.21
N THR A 2 -10.67 -6.53 -10.04
CA THR A 2 -10.90 -5.78 -11.30
C THR A 2 -11.07 -4.27 -11.13
N PHE A 3 -11.79 -3.83 -10.08
CA PHE A 3 -11.97 -2.41 -9.76
C PHE A 3 -10.65 -1.68 -9.49
N LEU A 4 -9.74 -2.25 -8.68
CA LEU A 4 -8.45 -1.63 -8.38
C LEU A 4 -7.53 -1.57 -9.60
N HIS A 5 -7.59 -2.56 -10.48
CA HIS A 5 -6.83 -2.52 -11.73
C HIS A 5 -7.31 -1.37 -12.62
N ILE A 6 -8.62 -1.16 -12.72
CA ILE A 6 -9.19 -0.02 -13.44
C ILE A 6 -8.73 1.30 -12.80
N VAL A 7 -8.80 1.42 -11.47
CA VAL A 7 -8.32 2.61 -10.75
C VAL A 7 -6.84 2.85 -11.03
N TYR A 8 -6.00 1.81 -10.99
CA TYR A 8 -4.58 1.92 -11.29
C TYR A 8 -4.31 2.37 -12.73
N PHE A 9 -4.97 1.78 -13.72
CA PHE A 9 -4.81 2.19 -15.12
C PHE A 9 -5.24 3.65 -15.35
N VAL A 10 -6.36 4.05 -14.75
CA VAL A 10 -6.83 5.44 -14.80
C VAL A 10 -5.85 6.38 -14.09
N ALA A 11 -5.31 5.98 -12.94
CA ALA A 11 -4.32 6.76 -12.19
C ALA A 11 -3.04 6.97 -13.01
N VAL A 12 -2.50 5.90 -13.61
CA VAL A 12 -1.30 5.98 -14.47
C VAL A 12 -1.54 6.89 -15.67
N PHE A 13 -2.72 6.79 -16.30
CA PHE A 13 -3.06 7.65 -17.43
C PHE A 13 -3.17 9.11 -17.01
N ALA A 14 -3.86 9.39 -15.91
CA ALA A 14 -4.03 10.73 -15.37
C ALA A 14 -2.69 11.35 -14.94
N ASP A 15 -1.84 10.60 -14.25
CA ASP A 15 -0.51 11.03 -13.81
C ASP A 15 0.36 11.44 -15.01
N ARG A 16 0.45 10.58 -16.04
CA ARG A 16 1.19 10.88 -17.26
C ARG A 16 0.67 12.13 -17.97
N PHE A 17 -0.65 12.29 -18.04
CA PHE A 17 -1.28 13.42 -18.69
C PHE A 17 -1.05 14.73 -17.93
N VAL A 18 -1.18 14.70 -16.60
CA VAL A 18 -0.95 15.87 -15.74
C VAL A 18 0.52 16.25 -15.71
N CYS A 19 1.44 15.29 -15.61
CA CYS A 19 2.88 15.53 -15.71
C CYS A 19 3.28 16.14 -17.05
N PHE A 20 2.56 15.81 -18.14
CA PHE A 20 2.79 16.38 -19.46
C PHE A 20 2.32 17.83 -19.56
N ILE A 21 1.14 18.16 -19.02
CA ILE A 21 0.53 19.50 -19.16
C ILE A 21 1.06 20.50 -18.13
N ALA A 22 1.20 20.07 -16.88
CA ALA A 22 1.48 20.93 -15.75
C ALA A 22 2.54 20.30 -14.83
N PRO A 23 3.77 20.07 -15.33
CA PRO A 23 4.85 19.52 -14.52
C PRO A 23 5.17 20.46 -13.35
N LYS A 24 5.51 19.88 -12.20
CA LYS A 24 5.89 20.59 -10.96
C LYS A 24 4.75 21.38 -10.27
N THR A 25 3.50 20.99 -10.51
CA THR A 25 2.35 21.51 -9.74
C THR A 25 1.99 20.58 -8.58
N LEU A 26 1.33 21.12 -7.56
CA LEU A 26 0.74 20.32 -6.46
C LEU A 26 -0.22 19.24 -6.98
N ILE A 27 -0.87 19.48 -8.12
CA ILE A 27 -1.76 18.53 -8.78
C ILE A 27 -0.94 17.37 -9.35
N ALA A 28 0.17 17.65 -10.05
CA ALA A 28 1.07 16.61 -10.56
C ALA A 28 1.66 15.77 -9.41
N GLU A 29 2.09 16.41 -8.33
CA GLU A 29 2.56 15.72 -7.14
C GLU A 29 1.47 14.84 -6.50
N TRP A 30 0.23 15.34 -6.40
CA TRP A 30 -0.88 14.55 -5.88
C TRP A 30 -1.14 13.30 -6.72
N PHE A 31 -1.12 13.40 -8.06
CA PHE A 31 -1.32 12.25 -8.94
C PHE A 31 -0.16 11.25 -8.90
N PHE A 32 1.07 11.74 -8.75
CA PHE A 32 2.25 10.90 -8.53
C PHE A 32 2.06 10.02 -7.29
N TRP A 33 1.71 10.63 -6.15
CA TRP A 33 1.45 9.91 -4.91
C TRP A 33 0.24 8.98 -5.01
N PHE A 34 -0.85 9.43 -5.63
CA PHE A 34 -2.05 8.62 -5.84
C PHE A 34 -1.77 7.36 -6.68
N THR A 35 -0.95 7.49 -7.72
CA THR A 35 -0.53 6.37 -8.58
C THR A 35 0.37 5.40 -7.83
N GLY A 36 1.30 5.93 -7.03
CA GLY A 36 2.13 5.12 -6.11
C GLY A 36 1.27 4.31 -5.15
N ASP A 37 0.29 4.96 -4.50
CA ASP A 37 -0.66 4.29 -3.61
C ASP A 37 -1.46 3.21 -4.33
N ALA A 38 -2.00 3.49 -5.53
CA ALA A 38 -2.76 2.51 -6.31
C ALA A 38 -1.95 1.24 -6.60
N LYS A 39 -0.68 1.41 -6.98
CA LYS A 39 0.24 0.29 -7.25
C LYS A 39 0.49 -0.53 -5.99
N SER A 40 0.78 0.12 -4.87
CA SER A 40 1.02 -0.58 -3.61
C SER A 40 -0.25 -1.28 -3.10
N LEU A 41 -1.42 -0.65 -3.18
CA LEU A 41 -2.68 -1.26 -2.78
C LEU A 41 -3.05 -2.48 -3.62
N LEU A 42 -2.67 -2.52 -4.91
CA LEU A 42 -2.80 -3.73 -5.73
C LEU A 42 -1.93 -4.88 -5.18
N LEU A 43 -0.70 -4.59 -4.77
CA LEU A 43 0.19 -5.58 -4.14
C LEU A 43 -0.40 -6.05 -2.81
N VAL A 44 -0.84 -5.14 -1.96
CA VAL A 44 -1.49 -5.46 -0.67
C VAL A 44 -2.67 -6.41 -0.88
N VAL A 45 -3.57 -6.09 -1.81
CA VAL A 45 -4.75 -6.94 -2.08
C VAL A 45 -4.33 -8.31 -2.60
N ARG A 46 -3.31 -8.39 -3.46
CA ARG A 46 -2.78 -9.66 -3.97
C ARG A 46 -2.20 -10.52 -2.85
N GLU A 47 -1.38 -9.95 -1.99
CA GLU A 47 -0.76 -10.67 -0.87
C GLU A 47 -1.81 -11.14 0.14
N LEU A 48 -2.83 -10.34 0.43
CA LEU A 48 -3.94 -10.75 1.30
C LEU A 48 -4.79 -11.88 0.68
N GLU A 49 -4.96 -11.89 -0.65
CA GLU A 49 -5.62 -12.99 -1.36
C GLU A 49 -4.77 -14.27 -1.33
N LEU A 50 -3.44 -14.15 -1.47
CA LEU A 50 -2.50 -15.28 -1.33
C LEU A 50 -2.53 -15.86 0.09
N ALA A 51 -2.39 -15.01 1.11
CA ALA A 51 -2.49 -15.42 2.51
C ALA A 51 -3.81 -16.16 2.81
N ARG A 52 -4.95 -15.65 2.31
CA ARG A 52 -6.23 -16.35 2.44
C ARG A 52 -6.25 -17.71 1.73
N SER A 53 -5.54 -17.86 0.61
CA SER A 53 -5.45 -19.14 -0.08
C SER A 53 -4.63 -20.18 0.70
N TYR A 54 -3.58 -19.73 1.40
CA TYR A 54 -2.71 -20.57 2.23
C TYR A 54 -3.37 -21.05 3.52
N GLN A 55 -4.31 -20.29 4.10
CA GLN A 55 -5.07 -20.71 5.29
C GLN A 55 -5.85 -22.03 5.11
N LYS A 56 -6.04 -22.51 3.87
CA LYS A 56 -6.71 -23.79 3.59
C LYS A 56 -5.83 -25.01 3.88
N ASP A 57 -4.53 -24.82 4.09
CA ASP A 57 -3.56 -25.87 4.33
C ASP A 57 -2.69 -25.51 5.55
N GLU A 58 -2.79 -26.31 6.62
CA GLU A 58 -2.02 -26.12 7.85
C GLU A 58 -0.50 -26.19 7.62
N ALA A 59 -0.04 -26.83 6.55
CA ALA A 59 1.38 -26.84 6.19
C ALA A 59 1.88 -25.47 5.66
N SER A 60 0.98 -24.53 5.36
CA SER A 60 1.27 -23.24 4.74
C SER A 60 1.19 -22.04 5.71
N VAL A 61 1.27 -22.28 7.02
CA VAL A 61 1.24 -21.21 8.05
C VAL A 61 2.32 -20.15 7.80
N LEU A 62 3.56 -20.56 7.56
CA LEU A 62 4.68 -19.63 7.35
C LEU A 62 4.52 -18.78 6.08
N LEU A 63 3.84 -19.31 5.06
CA LEU A 63 3.49 -18.54 3.85
C LEU A 63 2.39 -17.51 4.12
N THR A 64 1.44 -17.87 5.00
CA THR A 64 0.39 -16.93 5.45
C THR A 64 1.02 -15.77 6.21
N GLU A 65 1.87 -16.08 7.21
CA GLU A 65 2.58 -15.08 8.00
C GLU A 65 3.38 -14.14 7.09
N PHE A 66 4.19 -14.70 6.18
CA PHE A 66 4.99 -13.93 5.24
C PHE A 66 4.14 -13.01 4.35
N SER A 67 3.08 -13.52 3.72
CA SER A 67 2.24 -12.71 2.83
C SER A 67 1.49 -11.62 3.60
N VAL A 68 0.99 -11.89 4.82
CA VAL A 68 0.33 -10.86 5.64
C VAL A 68 1.32 -9.79 6.07
N TYR A 69 2.52 -10.18 6.53
CA TYR A 69 3.58 -9.24 6.90
C TYR A 69 3.96 -8.34 5.73
N HIS A 70 4.17 -8.92 4.55
CA HIS A 70 4.59 -8.17 3.37
C HIS A 70 3.50 -7.21 2.86
N ALA A 71 2.24 -7.64 2.91
CA ALA A 71 1.09 -6.76 2.64
C ALA A 71 1.06 -5.58 3.63
N ALA A 72 1.22 -5.87 4.92
CA ALA A 72 1.20 -4.89 5.98
C ALA A 72 2.35 -3.89 5.87
N PHE A 73 3.54 -4.34 5.50
CA PHE A 73 4.71 -3.48 5.28
C PHE A 73 4.43 -2.40 4.24
N PHE A 74 3.95 -2.77 3.05
CA PHE A 74 3.58 -1.78 2.03
C PHE A 74 2.41 -0.89 2.44
N PHE A 75 1.46 -1.45 3.19
CA PHE A 75 0.34 -0.67 3.70
C PHE A 75 0.84 0.41 4.68
N GLY A 76 1.69 0.05 5.63
CA GLY A 76 2.30 0.96 6.61
C GLY A 76 3.18 2.04 5.96
N GLU A 77 4.00 1.68 4.98
CA GLU A 77 4.77 2.63 4.16
C GLU A 77 3.85 3.69 3.54
N ARG A 78 2.75 3.27 2.92
CA ARG A 78 1.80 4.20 2.28
C ARG A 78 1.04 5.03 3.30
N GLU A 79 0.72 4.48 4.47
CA GLU A 79 0.12 5.25 5.56
C GLU A 79 1.01 6.42 5.97
N TYR A 80 2.33 6.21 6.10
CA TYR A 80 3.28 7.28 6.38
C TYR A 80 3.19 8.40 5.34
N TYR A 81 3.17 8.04 4.06
CA TYR A 81 3.04 9.00 2.97
C TYR A 81 1.63 9.60 2.79
N GLY A 82 0.67 9.33 3.68
CA GLY A 82 -0.64 9.98 3.67
C GLY A 82 -1.74 9.25 2.88
N LEU A 83 -1.64 7.93 2.72
CA LEU A 83 -2.66 7.08 2.07
C LEU A 83 -4.10 7.40 2.51
N LYS A 84 -4.32 7.57 3.82
CA LYS A 84 -5.63 7.86 4.43
C LYS A 84 -6.27 9.18 3.98
N VAL A 85 -5.47 10.11 3.45
CA VAL A 85 -5.94 11.40 2.92
C VAL A 85 -6.37 11.27 1.46
N ARG A 86 -5.66 10.44 0.68
CA ARG A 86 -5.89 10.28 -0.77
C ARG A 86 -6.90 9.20 -1.12
N TRP A 87 -7.10 8.21 -0.26
CA TRP A 87 -7.96 7.06 -0.52
C TRP A 87 -9.21 7.03 0.36
N PRO A 88 -10.33 6.47 -0.15
CA PRO A 88 -11.56 6.35 0.62
C PRO A 88 -11.36 5.54 1.90
N ARG A 89 -11.76 6.11 3.05
CA ARG A 89 -11.60 5.48 4.38
C ARG A 89 -12.19 4.08 4.45
N TRP A 90 -13.36 3.87 3.86
CA TRP A 90 -14.02 2.55 3.86
C TRP A 90 -13.15 1.47 3.19
N PHE A 91 -12.42 1.85 2.14
CA PHE A 91 -11.59 0.92 1.39
C PHE A 91 -10.32 0.58 2.19
N ILE A 92 -9.65 1.59 2.73
CA ILE A 92 -8.48 1.43 3.59
C ILE A 92 -8.82 0.59 4.83
N ASN A 93 -9.92 0.90 5.50
CA ASN A 93 -10.39 0.14 6.66
C ASN A 93 -10.67 -1.32 6.29
N ARG A 94 -11.28 -1.59 5.12
CA ARG A 94 -11.53 -2.96 4.67
C ARG A 94 -10.24 -3.77 4.52
N LEU A 95 -9.18 -3.18 3.95
CA LEU A 95 -7.89 -3.86 3.83
C LEU A 95 -7.26 -4.11 5.20
N HIS A 96 -7.28 -3.11 6.06
CA HIS A 96 -6.81 -3.21 7.43
C HIS A 96 -7.52 -4.34 8.20
N PHE A 97 -8.85 -4.37 8.16
CA PHE A 97 -9.63 -5.44 8.79
C PHE A 97 -9.34 -6.81 8.17
N THR A 98 -9.11 -6.88 6.86
CA THR A 98 -8.78 -8.15 6.19
C THR A 98 -7.43 -8.68 6.67
N GLY A 99 -6.41 -7.82 6.76
CA GLY A 99 -5.09 -8.18 7.28
C GLY A 99 -5.15 -8.66 8.73
N MET A 100 -5.82 -7.89 9.59
CA MET A 100 -6.03 -8.24 11.00
C MET A 100 -6.74 -9.58 11.20
N GLN A 101 -7.65 -9.95 10.29
CA GLN A 101 -8.36 -11.24 10.35
C GLN A 101 -7.50 -12.42 9.89
N LEU A 102 -6.53 -12.18 9.01
CA LEU A 102 -5.66 -13.24 8.49
C LEU A 102 -4.54 -13.57 9.47
N ASP A 103 -3.84 -12.54 9.95
CA ASP A 103 -2.85 -12.64 11.00
C ASP A 103 -2.64 -11.25 11.64
N ALA A 104 -3.19 -11.06 12.84
CA ALA A 104 -3.13 -9.78 13.54
C ALA A 104 -1.69 -9.39 13.94
N THR A 105 -0.87 -10.37 14.32
CA THR A 105 0.49 -10.12 14.80
C THR A 105 1.36 -9.64 13.65
N GLN A 106 1.37 -10.42 12.56
CA GLN A 106 2.16 -10.07 11.36
C GLN A 106 1.66 -8.79 10.70
N TRP A 107 0.34 -8.55 10.74
CA TRP A 107 -0.23 -7.32 10.21
C TRP A 107 0.22 -6.08 10.99
N GLN A 108 0.17 -6.13 12.32
CA GLN A 108 0.59 -5.00 13.16
C GLN A 108 2.08 -4.72 13.03
N GLU A 109 2.90 -5.78 13.10
CA GLU A 109 4.35 -5.66 12.98
C GLU A 109 4.77 -5.11 11.62
N GLY A 110 4.22 -5.67 10.53
CA GLY A 110 4.50 -5.19 9.18
C GLY A 110 4.11 -3.73 8.99
N CYS A 111 2.92 -3.31 9.45
CA CYS A 111 2.49 -1.91 9.36
C CYS A 111 3.44 -0.96 10.12
N GLN A 112 3.84 -1.34 11.34
CA GLN A 112 4.74 -0.53 12.15
C GLN A 112 6.13 -0.41 11.53
N ASN A 113 6.67 -1.52 11.02
CA ASN A 113 7.98 -1.56 10.38
C ASN A 113 7.98 -0.74 9.08
N GLY A 114 6.98 -0.94 8.22
CA GLY A 114 6.84 -0.18 6.97
C GLY A 114 6.71 1.34 7.21
N PHE A 115 5.97 1.74 8.23
CA PHE A 115 5.86 3.16 8.61
C PHE A 115 7.19 3.72 9.14
N SER A 116 7.86 2.98 10.02
CA SER A 116 9.11 3.43 10.66
C SER A 116 10.26 3.51 9.66
N ASP A 117 10.35 2.56 8.74
CA ASP A 117 11.36 2.55 7.67
C ASP A 117 11.16 3.73 6.71
N ALA A 118 9.91 4.02 6.32
CA ALA A 118 9.59 5.18 5.50
C ALA A 118 10.01 6.50 6.18
N ALA A 119 9.73 6.62 7.49
CA ALA A 119 10.15 7.76 8.29
C ALA A 119 11.68 7.90 8.39
N ALA A 120 12.38 6.79 8.57
CA ALA A 120 13.84 6.78 8.62
C ALA A 120 14.47 7.15 7.26
N LEU A 121 13.88 6.70 6.15
CA LEU A 121 14.32 7.04 4.79
C LEU A 121 14.16 8.53 4.50
N GLU A 122 13.01 9.12 4.84
CA GLU A 122 12.78 10.57 4.65
C GLU A 122 13.74 11.41 5.51
N SER A 123 13.96 11.01 6.77
CA SER A 123 14.93 11.67 7.64
C SER A 123 16.35 11.63 7.07
N ARG A 124 16.78 10.50 6.48
CA ARG A 124 18.10 10.40 5.82
C ARG A 124 18.17 11.27 4.57
N ALA A 125 17.14 11.27 3.73
CA ALA A 125 17.11 12.06 2.51
C ALA A 125 17.22 13.56 2.79
N THR A 126 16.57 14.02 3.86
CA THR A 126 16.59 15.43 4.30
C THR A 126 17.88 15.82 5.04
N ALA A 127 18.55 14.89 5.73
CA ALA A 127 19.84 15.15 6.39
C ALA A 127 21.02 15.31 5.41
N HIS A 128 20.84 14.93 4.14
CA HIS A 128 21.85 15.06 3.08
C HIS A 128 21.61 16.25 2.14
N CYS A 129 20.60 17.09 2.44
CA CYS A 129 20.33 18.35 1.76
C CYS A 129 20.85 19.52 2.61
#